data_AF-A0A6L2N406-F1
#
_entry.id   AF-A0A6L2N406-F1
#
_cell.length_a   1.000
_cell.length_b   1.000
_cell.length_c   1.000
_cell.angle_alpha   90.00
_cell.angle_beta   90.00
_cell.angle_gamma   90.00
#
_symmetry.space_group_name_H-M   'P 1'
#
loop_
_entity.id
_entity.type
_entity.pdbx_description
1 polymer ?
#
loop_
_entity_poly.entity_id
_entity_poly.type
_entity_poly.pdbx_seq_one_letter_code
_entity_poly.pdbx_strand_id
1 'polypeptide(L)'
;MIKSSHGDTPFALTYGTKAVIPTKIGMPTYRTIVVDAVHNNEELRLNLDLLEEWRECASICEAKVKLKMIKYYNTRVYGVTFRPKDFVYHSNEASHAMYEGKLGSKWEGPMRSPKHSETEHIC
;
A
#
# COMPACT_ATOMS: atom_id res chain seq x y z
N MET A 1 27.51 7.69 -12.27
CA MET A 1 26.12 7.71 -12.75
C MET A 1 25.38 6.60 -12.03
N ILE A 2 24.55 6.94 -11.05
CA ILE A 2 23.86 5.99 -10.18
C ILE A 2 22.77 5.31 -11.02
N LYS A 3 22.86 3.99 -11.17
CA LYS A 3 21.84 3.16 -11.83
C LYS A 3 21.01 2.48 -10.76
N SER A 4 19.68 2.46 -10.92
CA SER A 4 18.79 1.66 -10.09
C SER A 4 19.07 0.16 -10.27
N SER A 5 18.59 -0.71 -9.38
CA SER A 5 18.72 -2.17 -9.50
C SER A 5 18.12 -2.72 -10.80
N HIS A 6 17.18 -1.99 -11.42
CA HIS A 6 16.60 -2.29 -12.73
C HIS A 6 17.40 -1.73 -13.93
N GLY A 7 18.53 -1.06 -13.70
CA GLY A 7 19.36 -0.48 -14.76
C GLY A 7 18.85 0.85 -15.33
N ASP A 8 17.67 1.30 -14.93
CA ASP A 8 17.08 2.57 -15.36
C ASP A 8 17.67 3.79 -14.65
N THR A 9 17.75 4.90 -15.39
CA THR A 9 18.20 6.19 -14.87
C THR A 9 17.09 6.91 -14.11
N PRO A 10 17.39 7.67 -13.04
CA PRO A 10 16.38 8.42 -12.28
C PRO A 10 15.45 9.28 -13.14
N PHE A 11 15.96 9.92 -14.20
CA PHE A 11 15.14 10.70 -15.13
C PHE A 11 14.11 9.86 -15.89
N ALA A 12 14.49 8.64 -16.32
CA ALA A 12 13.58 7.74 -17.04
C ALA A 12 12.44 7.25 -16.13
N LEU A 13 12.69 7.10 -14.84
CA LEU A 13 11.65 6.78 -13.86
C LEU A 13 10.66 7.93 -13.64
N THR A 14 11.11 9.18 -13.79
CA THR A 14 10.26 10.37 -13.60
C THR A 14 9.49 10.75 -14.87
N TYR A 15 10.13 10.64 -16.04
CA TYR A 15 9.60 11.16 -17.31
C TYR A 15 9.29 10.07 -18.35
N GLY A 16 9.43 8.79 -18.01
CA GLY A 16 9.12 7.66 -18.88
C GLY A 16 10.07 7.47 -20.08
N THR A 17 11.04 8.38 -20.27
CA THR A 17 11.93 8.39 -21.43
C THR A 17 13.39 8.56 -21.01
N LYS A 18 14.31 8.03 -21.81
CA LYS A 18 15.75 8.13 -21.52
C LYS A 18 16.23 9.55 -21.80
N ALA A 19 16.79 10.23 -20.80
CA ALA A 19 17.39 11.54 -20.98
C ALA A 19 18.53 11.51 -22.01
N VAL A 20 18.40 12.24 -23.12
CA VAL A 20 19.52 12.56 -24.00
C VAL A 20 20.11 13.88 -23.53
N ILE A 21 21.18 13.82 -22.74
CA ILE A 21 21.91 15.02 -22.31
C ILE A 21 22.84 15.44 -23.47
N PRO A 22 22.67 16.63 -24.08
CA PRO A 22 23.58 17.10 -25.11
C PRO A 22 24.95 17.40 -24.49
N THR A 23 25.96 16.61 -24.83
CA THR A 23 27.30 16.69 -24.20
C THR A 23 28.11 17.91 -24.65
N LYS A 24 27.67 18.67 -25.67
CA LYS A 24 28.33 19.92 -26.11
C LYS A 24 27.30 20.89 -26.71
N ILE A 25 26.99 21.97 -25.99
CA ILE A 25 26.06 23.04 -26.43
C ILE A 25 26.59 23.85 -27.65
N GLY A 26 27.83 23.62 -28.10
CA GLY A 26 28.48 24.46 -29.12
C GLY A 26 28.44 23.98 -30.58
N MET A 27 28.10 22.71 -30.88
CA MET A 27 28.08 22.20 -32.27
C MET A 27 26.89 21.26 -32.50
N PRO A 28 26.01 21.54 -33.48
CA PRO A 28 24.98 20.60 -33.86
C PRO A 28 25.63 19.34 -34.44
N THR A 29 25.47 18.21 -33.75
CA THR A 29 25.82 16.88 -34.28
C THR A 29 24.65 16.33 -35.09
N TYR A 30 24.89 15.34 -35.97
CA TYR A 30 23.84 14.68 -36.76
C TYR A 30 22.65 14.23 -35.88
N ARG A 31 22.93 13.76 -34.66
CA ARG A 31 21.92 13.39 -33.66
C ARG A 31 21.01 14.54 -33.23
N THR A 32 21.50 15.78 -33.15
CA THR A 32 20.71 16.98 -32.83
C THR A 32 20.00 17.58 -34.05
N ILE A 33 20.50 17.33 -35.26
CA ILE A 33 19.91 17.83 -36.51
C ILE A 33 18.68 16.99 -36.92
N VAL A 34 18.70 15.69 -36.63
CA VAL A 34 17.64 14.74 -36.97
C VAL A 34 16.63 14.54 -35.83
N VAL A 35 16.63 15.43 -34.82
CA VAL A 35 15.60 15.39 -33.77
C VAL A 35 14.27 15.80 -34.38
N ASP A 36 13.43 14.81 -34.67
CA ASP A 36 12.05 15.07 -35.03
C ASP A 36 11.25 15.43 -33.77
N ALA A 37 11.18 16.74 -33.51
CA ALA A 37 10.46 17.27 -32.35
C ALA A 37 8.96 16.96 -32.40
N VAL A 38 8.38 16.73 -33.59
CA VAL A 38 6.96 16.39 -33.73
C VAL A 38 6.76 14.94 -33.33
N HIS A 39 7.54 14.02 -33.90
CA HIS A 39 7.46 12.60 -33.57
C HIS A 39 7.78 12.33 -32.09
N ASN A 40 8.79 12.98 -31.52
CA ASN A 40 9.12 12.85 -30.10
C ASN A 40 8.00 13.34 -29.18
N ASN A 41 7.29 14.41 -29.56
CA ASN A 41 6.14 14.90 -28.80
C ASN A 41 4.95 13.94 -28.89
N GLU A 42 4.73 13.30 -30.03
CA GLU A 42 3.71 12.26 -30.19
C GLU A 42 4.04 11.02 -29.35
N GLU A 43 5.28 10.52 -29.39
CA GLU A 43 5.72 9.43 -28.51
C GLU A 43 5.61 9.79 -27.03
N LEU A 44 5.97 11.02 -26.65
CA LEU A 44 5.83 11.46 -25.26
C LEU A 44 4.36 11.44 -24.80
N ARG A 45 3.43 11.87 -25.66
CA ARG A 45 1.99 11.79 -25.36
C ARG A 45 1.54 10.35 -25.18
N LEU A 46 1.90 9.45 -26.09
CA LEU A 46 1.57 8.02 -25.99
C LEU A 46 2.13 7.38 -24.71
N ASN A 47 3.35 7.75 -24.33
CA ASN A 47 3.96 7.25 -23.09
C ASN A 47 3.24 7.76 -21.83
N LEU A 48 2.77 9.01 -21.84
CA LEU A 48 1.98 9.57 -20.74
C LEU A 48 0.62 8.88 -20.62
N ASP A 49 -0.08 8.69 -21.74
CA ASP A 49 -1.36 7.99 -21.78
C ASP A 49 -1.21 6.55 -21.25
N LEU A 50 -0.18 5.81 -21.70
CA LEU A 50 0.09 4.46 -21.22
C LEU A 50 0.37 4.42 -19.71
N LEU A 51 1.07 5.43 -19.19
CA LEU A 51 1.37 5.55 -17.77
C LEU A 51 0.11 5.83 -16.93
N GLU A 52 -0.80 6.66 -17.44
CA GLU A 52 -2.11 6.93 -16.84
C GLU A 52 -2.94 5.63 -16.77
N GLU A 53 -3.03 4.90 -17.87
CA GLU A 53 -3.73 3.60 -17.97
C GLU A 53 -3.20 2.59 -16.94
N TRP A 54 -1.87 2.53 -16.78
CA TRP A 54 -1.25 1.63 -15.79
C TRP A 54 -1.55 2.04 -14.35
N ARG A 55 -1.57 3.35 -14.07
CA ARG A 55 -1.95 3.86 -12.74
C ARG A 55 -3.41 3.56 -12.45
N GLU A 56 -4.30 3.74 -13.42
CA GLU A 56 -5.71 3.41 -13.27
C GLU A 56 -5.90 1.92 -13.00
N CYS A 57 -5.27 1.04 -13.79
CA CYS A 57 -5.29 -0.40 -13.57
C CYS A 57 -4.77 -0.78 -12.17
N ALA A 58 -3.68 -0.17 -11.71
CA ALA A 58 -3.14 -0.39 -10.37
C ALA A 58 -4.13 0.04 -9.28
N SER A 59 -4.79 1.19 -9.45
CA SER A 59 -5.80 1.71 -8.51
C SER A 59 -7.02 0.80 -8.41
N ILE A 60 -7.49 0.24 -9.53
CA ILE A 60 -8.59 -0.73 -9.59
C ILE A 60 -8.20 -2.01 -8.85
N CYS A 61 -6.99 -2.51 -9.08
CA CYS A 61 -6.48 -3.69 -8.39
C CYS A 61 -6.38 -3.46 -6.88
N GLU A 62 -5.87 -2.31 -6.46
CA GLU A 62 -5.76 -1.93 -5.05
C GLU A 62 -7.14 -1.85 -4.39
N ALA A 63 -8.10 -1.17 -5.03
CA ALA A 63 -9.48 -1.07 -4.55
C ALA A 63 -10.13 -2.45 -4.41
N LYS A 64 -9.90 -3.35 -5.37
CA LYS A 64 -10.40 -4.73 -5.34
C LYS A 64 -9.82 -5.53 -4.17
N VAL A 65 -8.51 -5.40 -3.91
CA VAL A 65 -7.85 -6.06 -2.77
C VAL A 65 -8.39 -5.52 -1.45
N LYS A 66 -8.50 -4.20 -1.31
CA LYS A 66 -9.08 -3.56 -0.12
C LYS A 66 -10.51 -4.02 0.14
N LEU A 67 -11.35 -4.05 -0.90
CA LEU A 67 -12.74 -4.51 -0.77
C LEU A 67 -12.81 -5.98 -0.35
N LYS A 68 -11.94 -6.83 -0.89
CA LYS A 68 -11.85 -8.25 -0.48
C LYS A 68 -11.48 -8.36 1.00
N MET A 69 -10.55 -7.53 1.48
CA MET A 69 -10.15 -7.51 2.88
C MET A 69 -11.28 -7.05 3.80
N ILE A 70 -11.98 -5.97 3.43
CA ILE A 70 -13.14 -5.45 4.18
C ILE A 70 -14.23 -6.52 4.29
N LYS A 71 -14.55 -7.20 3.17
CA LYS A 71 -15.53 -8.30 3.19
C LYS A 71 -15.09 -9.44 4.11
N TYR A 72 -13.82 -9.82 4.05
CA TYR A 72 -13.26 -10.87 4.91
C TYR A 72 -13.37 -10.52 6.39
N TYR A 73 -13.01 -9.29 6.79
CA TYR A 73 -13.16 -8.84 8.17
C TYR A 73 -14.63 -8.73 8.57
N ASN A 74 -15.47 -8.04 7.81
CA ASN A 74 -16.88 -7.81 8.17
C ASN A 74 -17.70 -9.11 8.30
N THR A 75 -17.27 -10.20 7.64
CA THR A 75 -17.93 -11.51 7.76
C THR A 75 -17.48 -12.31 8.99
N ARG A 76 -16.33 -11.98 9.57
CA ARG A 76 -15.74 -12.72 10.70
C ARG A 76 -15.82 -11.96 12.00
N VAL A 77 -15.76 -10.63 11.93
CA VAL A 77 -15.84 -9.74 13.07
C VAL A 77 -17.30 -9.49 13.39
N TYR A 78 -17.75 -9.98 14.54
CA TYR A 78 -19.08 -9.70 15.07
C TYR A 78 -18.95 -8.79 16.29
N GLY A 79 -19.84 -7.80 16.37
CA GLY A 79 -19.96 -6.96 17.56
C GLY A 79 -20.65 -7.76 18.67
N VAL A 80 -19.99 -7.91 19.81
CA VAL A 80 -20.59 -8.48 21.02
C VAL A 80 -20.84 -7.34 22.00
N THR A 81 -22.10 -7.20 22.43
CA THR A 81 -22.46 -6.25 23.49
C THR A 81 -22.51 -6.98 24.82
N PHE A 82 -21.70 -6.54 25.77
CA PHE A 82 -21.69 -7.08 27.12
C PHE A 82 -22.66 -6.33 28.02
N ARG A 83 -23.43 -7.05 28.83
CA ARG A 83 -24.26 -6.46 29.86
C ARG A 83 -23.42 -6.22 31.12
N PRO A 84 -23.73 -5.18 31.91
CA PRO A 84 -23.08 -4.99 33.20
C PRO A 84 -23.24 -6.25 34.08
N LYS A 85 -22.13 -6.72 34.66
CA LYS A 85 -21.99 -7.95 35.48
C LYS A 85 -21.80 -9.26 34.70
N ASP A 86 -21.71 -9.22 33.37
CA ASP A 86 -21.22 -10.37 32.61
C ASP A 86 -19.75 -10.67 32.99
N PHE A 87 -19.37 -11.94 32.92
CA PHE A 87 -17.99 -12.35 33.10
C PHE A 87 -17.35 -12.60 31.74
N VAL A 88 -16.23 -11.92 31.48
CA VAL A 88 -15.51 -11.99 30.21
C VAL A 88 -14.07 -12.41 30.47
N TYR A 89 -13.54 -13.27 29.63
CA TYR A 89 -12.12 -13.61 29.62
C TYR A 89 -11.41 -12.71 28.61
N HIS A 90 -10.33 -12.09 29.04
CA HIS A 90 -9.48 -11.32 28.12
C HIS A 90 -8.35 -12.21 27.61
N SER A 91 -8.02 -12.11 26.33
CA SER A 91 -6.79 -12.75 25.86
C SER A 91 -5.61 -12.02 26.49
N ASN A 92 -4.56 -12.77 26.83
CA ASN A 92 -3.35 -12.17 27.42
C ASN A 92 -2.73 -11.09 26.51
N GLU A 93 -2.94 -11.19 25.20
CA GLU A 93 -2.52 -10.19 24.21
C GLU A 93 -3.29 -8.88 24.37
N ALA A 94 -4.62 -8.95 24.58
CA ALA A 94 -5.44 -7.76 24.78
C ALA A 94 -5.27 -7.12 26.16
N SER A 95 -4.96 -7.92 27.20
CA SER A 95 -4.77 -7.43 28.56
C SER A 95 -3.33 -7.04 28.91
N HIS A 96 -2.38 -7.23 27.97
CA HIS A 96 -0.94 -7.06 28.21
C HIS A 96 -0.44 -7.88 29.43
N ALA A 97 -0.99 -9.07 29.64
CA ALA A 97 -0.56 -9.94 30.73
C ALA A 97 0.90 -10.39 30.55
N MET A 98 1.60 -10.65 31.65
CA MET A 98 2.97 -11.14 31.61
C MET A 98 3.07 -12.46 30.85
N TYR A 99 4.11 -12.61 30.03
CA TYR A 99 4.34 -13.83 29.28
C TYR A 99 4.81 -14.96 30.22
N GLU A 100 3.92 -15.91 30.50
CA GLU A 100 4.20 -17.09 31.34
C GLU A 100 4.90 -18.24 30.59
N GLY A 101 5.36 -18.02 29.36
CA GLY A 101 5.93 -19.07 28.52
C GLY A 101 4.90 -19.77 27.64
N LYS A 102 5.38 -20.75 26.85
CA LYS A 102 4.56 -21.48 25.85
C LYS A 102 3.47 -22.36 26.47
N LEU A 103 3.57 -22.64 27.77
CA LEU A 103 2.63 -23.45 28.55
C LEU A 103 1.73 -22.61 29.48
N GLY A 104 1.88 -21.28 29.49
CA GLY A 104 1.00 -20.38 30.23
C GLY A 104 -0.43 -20.38 29.70
N SER A 105 -1.40 -19.98 30.54
CA SER A 105 -2.76 -19.78 30.05
C SER A 105 -2.77 -18.70 28.98
N LYS A 106 -3.57 -18.86 27.92
CA LYS A 106 -3.71 -17.83 26.86
C LYS A 106 -4.75 -16.76 27.20
N TRP A 107 -5.50 -17.00 28.26
CA TRP A 107 -6.62 -16.19 28.71
C TRP A 107 -6.39 -15.82 30.17
N GLU A 108 -6.65 -14.57 30.48
CA GLU A 108 -6.71 -14.04 31.82
C GLU A 108 -8.14 -14.28 32.37
N GLY A 109 -8.23 -14.57 33.66
CA GLY A 109 -9.44 -15.10 34.31
C GLY A 109 -10.69 -14.23 34.13
N PRO A 110 -11.86 -14.73 34.59
CA PRO A 110 -13.12 -14.07 34.33
C PRO A 110 -13.19 -12.71 35.04
N MET A 111 -13.12 -11.64 34.26
CA MET A 111 -13.27 -10.26 34.72
C MET A 111 -14.73 -9.83 34.61
N ARG A 112 -15.17 -8.98 35.54
CA ARG A 112 -16.50 -8.40 35.49
C ARG A 112 -16.51 -7.29 34.45
N SER A 113 -17.47 -7.33 33.52
CA SER A 113 -17.67 -6.28 32.53
C SER A 113 -17.85 -4.89 33.18
N PRO A 114 -17.46 -3.80 32.49
CA PRO A 114 -17.65 -2.44 32.96
C PRO A 114 -19.10 -2.14 33.36
N LYS A 115 -19.30 -1.14 34.22
CA LYS A 115 -20.64 -0.79 34.75
C LYS A 115 -21.62 -0.27 33.69
N HIS A 116 -21.15 -0.04 32.47
CA HIS A 116 -21.92 0.45 31.32
C HIS A 116 -21.81 -0.57 30.18
N SER A 117 -22.81 -0.61 29.31
CA SER A 117 -22.80 -1.48 28.15
C SER A 117 -21.73 -1.02 27.16
N GLU A 118 -20.78 -1.89 26.85
CA GLU A 118 -19.77 -1.69 25.83
C GLU A 118 -19.94 -2.72 24.72
N THR A 119 -19.74 -2.29 23.47
CA THR A 119 -19.75 -3.17 22.29
C THR A 119 -18.33 -3.33 21.84
N GLU A 120 -17.82 -4.55 21.90
CA GLU A 120 -16.48 -4.89 21.42
C GLU A 120 -16.58 -5.69 20.11
N HIS A 121 -15.60 -5.48 19.23
CA HIS A 121 -15.48 -6.20 17.98
C HIS A 121 -14.56 -7.40 18.17
N ILE A 122 -15.12 -8.60 18.16
CA ILE A 122 -14.36 -9.85 18.34
C ILE A 122 -14.13 -10.46 16.96
N CYS A 123 -12.87 -10.78 16.65
CA CYS A 123 -12.42 -11.37 15.38
C CYS A 123 -12.35 -12.89 15.43
#